data_AF-A0A3D1I0N1-F1
#
_entry.id   AF-A0A3D1I0N1-F1
#
_cell.length_a   1.000
_cell.length_b   1.000
_cell.length_c   1.000
_cell.angle_alpha   90.00
_cell.angle_beta   90.00
_cell.angle_gamma   90.00
#
_symmetry.space_group_name_H-M   'P 1'
#
loop_
_entity.id
_entity.type
_entity.pdbx_description
1 polymer ?
#
loop_
_entity_poly.entity_id
_entity_poly.type
_entity_poly.pdbx_seq_one_letter_code
_entity_poly.pdbx_strand_id
1 'polypeptide(L)'
;ERTAMKLLADPEIKRRIAKLENERDAKLAEVTEGYRRLAFGSVADAVKLILSDELPDGSEIEKLDLTMVSDIKRPKGGGLEVKFFDRLKALDRLCELSNAASAGENSDFLCALDRSARALRGDDASE
;
A
#
# COMPACT_ATOMS: atom_id res chain seq x y z
N GLU A 1 26.21 -25.25 1.34
CA GLU A 1 25.60 -24.97 0.03
C GLU A 1 24.61 -26.02 -0.49
N ARG A 2 25.00 -27.29 -0.72
CA ARG A 2 24.11 -28.30 -1.35
C ARG A 2 22.76 -28.54 -0.64
N THR A 3 22.70 -28.40 0.68
CA THR A 3 21.47 -28.60 1.46
C THR A 3 20.46 -27.46 1.27
N ALA A 4 20.93 -26.21 1.17
CA ALA A 4 20.07 -25.05 0.97
C ALA A 4 19.44 -25.07 -0.43
N MET A 5 20.21 -25.42 -1.47
CA MET A 5 19.68 -25.57 -2.82
C MET A 5 18.63 -26.68 -2.93
N LYS A 6 18.82 -27.80 -2.23
CA LYS A 6 17.82 -28.89 -2.18
C LYS A 6 16.53 -28.45 -1.48
N LEU A 7 16.66 -27.68 -0.40
CA LEU A 7 15.51 -27.14 0.34
C LEU A 7 14.71 -26.14 -0.52
N LEU A 8 15.39 -25.23 -1.22
CA LEU A 8 14.73 -24.30 -2.16
C LEU A 8 14.17 -25.00 -3.40
N ALA A 9 14.68 -26.18 -3.76
CA ALA A 9 14.15 -26.99 -4.85
C ALA A 9 12.89 -27.79 -4.45
N ASP A 10 12.60 -27.94 -3.15
CA ASP A 10 11.47 -28.70 -2.63
C ASP A 10 10.13 -28.10 -3.11
N PRO A 11 9.27 -28.88 -3.80
CA PRO A 11 7.99 -28.39 -4.31
C PRO A 11 7.05 -27.86 -3.22
N GLU A 12 7.08 -28.41 -2.01
CA GLU A 12 6.22 -27.96 -0.90
C GLU A 12 6.67 -26.58 -0.41
N ILE A 13 7.98 -26.39 -0.26
CA ILE A 13 8.58 -25.13 0.17
C ILE A 13 8.34 -24.04 -0.89
N LYS A 14 8.54 -24.35 -2.17
CA LYS A 14 8.20 -23.43 -3.27
C LYS A 14 6.74 -23.02 -3.26
N ARG A 15 5.82 -23.98 -3.09
CA ARG A 15 4.39 -23.69 -3.02
C ARG A 15 4.06 -22.82 -1.82
N ARG A 16 4.72 -23.05 -0.68
CA ARG A 16 4.51 -22.24 0.52
C ARG A 16 5.03 -20.81 0.36
N ILE A 17 6.20 -20.63 -0.25
CA ILE A 17 6.76 -19.30 -0.58
C ILE A 17 5.81 -18.56 -1.51
N ALA A 18 5.42 -19.17 -2.63
CA ALA A 18 4.51 -18.53 -3.59
C ALA A 18 3.16 -18.14 -2.96
N LYS A 19 2.63 -18.99 -2.05
CA LYS A 19 1.41 -18.64 -1.31
C LYS A 19 1.60 -17.40 -0.43
N LEU A 20 2.71 -17.31 0.30
CA LEU A 20 3.01 -16.18 1.18
C LEU A 20 3.27 -14.89 0.37
N GLU A 21 3.95 -14.98 -0.77
CA GLU A 21 4.16 -13.86 -1.68
C GLU A 21 2.84 -13.33 -2.23
N ASN A 22 1.95 -14.23 -2.69
CA ASN A 22 0.62 -13.84 -3.16
C ASN A 22 -0.23 -13.18 -2.05
N GLU A 23 -0.18 -13.70 -0.82
CA GLU A 23 -0.87 -13.11 0.33
C GLU A 23 -0.33 -11.71 0.66
N ARG A 24 1.00 -11.54 0.62
CA ARG A 24 1.66 -10.24 0.79
C ARG A 24 1.22 -9.25 -0.29
N ASP A 25 1.25 -9.65 -1.55
CA ASP A 25 0.95 -8.78 -2.69
C ASP A 25 -0.53 -8.37 -2.70
N ALA A 26 -1.43 -9.30 -2.36
CA ALA A 26 -2.84 -8.98 -2.17
C ALA A 26 -3.06 -7.95 -1.05
N LYS A 27 -2.35 -8.10 0.08
CA LYS A 27 -2.44 -7.13 1.19
C LYS A 27 -1.88 -5.77 0.80
N LEU A 28 -0.76 -5.75 0.08
CA LEU A 28 -0.15 -4.52 -0.41
C LEU A 28 -1.06 -3.79 -1.40
N ALA A 29 -1.73 -4.53 -2.29
CA ALA A 29 -2.71 -3.98 -3.22
C ALA A 29 -3.90 -3.34 -2.49
N GLU A 30 -4.43 -4.00 -1.45
CA GLU A 30 -5.52 -3.45 -0.62
C GLU A 30 -5.11 -2.14 0.07
N VAL A 31 -3.92 -2.10 0.68
CA VAL A 31 -3.39 -0.91 1.35
C VAL A 31 -3.14 0.22 0.35
N THR A 32 -2.56 -0.11 -0.81
CA THR A 32 -2.32 0.85 -1.90
C THR A 32 -3.63 1.47 -2.38
N GLU A 33 -4.67 0.65 -2.57
CA GLU A 33 -5.97 1.15 -2.98
C GLU A 33 -6.61 2.05 -1.92
N GLY A 34 -6.50 1.69 -0.64
CA GLY A 34 -6.93 2.56 0.47
C GLY A 34 -6.29 3.94 0.41
N TYR A 35 -4.97 4.02 0.25
CA TYR A 35 -4.28 5.32 0.11
C TYR A 35 -4.60 6.05 -1.19
N ARG A 36 -4.83 5.33 -2.30
CA ARG A 36 -5.28 5.96 -3.57
C ARG A 36 -6.63 6.63 -3.40
N ARG A 37 -7.59 5.98 -2.73
CA ARG A 37 -8.88 6.59 -2.40
C ARG A 37 -8.70 7.84 -1.54
N LEU A 38 -7.78 7.82 -0.56
CA LEU A 38 -7.50 9.01 0.26
C LEU A 38 -6.80 10.14 -0.51
N ALA A 39 -5.89 9.82 -1.43
CA ALA A 39 -5.12 10.81 -2.18
C ALA A 39 -5.95 11.47 -3.29
N PHE A 40 -6.76 10.68 -4.00
CA PHE A 40 -7.43 11.09 -5.24
C PHE A 40 -8.96 11.05 -5.17
N GLY A 41 -9.54 10.55 -4.07
CA GLY A 41 -10.98 10.43 -3.90
C GLY A 41 -11.71 11.77 -3.90
N SER A 42 -12.91 11.76 -4.46
CA SER A 42 -13.81 12.91 -4.46
C SER A 42 -14.30 13.21 -3.04
N VAL A 43 -14.59 14.49 -2.78
CA VAL A 43 -15.28 14.94 -1.57
C VAL A 43 -16.72 15.37 -1.85
N ALA A 44 -17.22 15.11 -3.07
CA ALA A 44 -18.52 15.59 -3.54
C ALA A 44 -19.68 15.16 -2.63
N ASP A 45 -19.68 13.92 -2.13
CA ASP A 45 -20.74 13.42 -1.26
C ASP A 45 -20.74 14.08 0.12
N ALA A 46 -19.56 14.36 0.66
CA ALA A 46 -19.44 15.14 1.89
C ALA A 46 -19.88 16.61 1.67
N VAL A 47 -19.55 17.21 0.52
CA VAL A 47 -20.01 18.56 0.16
C VAL A 47 -21.53 18.57 -0.01
N LYS A 48 -22.11 17.55 -0.65
CA LYS A 48 -23.55 17.36 -0.77
C LYS A 48 -24.19 17.37 0.62
N LEU A 49 -23.68 16.59 1.57
CA LEU A 49 -24.19 16.57 2.95
C LEU A 49 -24.14 17.93 3.65
N ILE A 50 -23.08 18.70 3.42
CA ILE A 50 -22.90 20.02 4.07
C ILE A 50 -23.85 21.06 3.48
N LEU A 51 -24.11 21.00 2.18
CA LEU A 51 -24.90 21.99 1.45
C LEU A 51 -26.39 21.62 1.32
N SER A 52 -26.78 20.41 1.67
CA SER A 52 -28.18 20.00 1.67
C SER A 52 -28.98 20.73 2.75
N ASP A 53 -30.04 21.42 2.35
CA ASP A 53 -31.02 22.03 3.26
C ASP A 53 -31.91 20.99 3.95
N GLU A 54 -32.12 19.84 3.30
CA GLU A 54 -32.84 18.69 3.83
C GLU A 54 -31.86 17.57 4.21
N LEU A 55 -32.07 16.97 5.39
CA LEU A 55 -31.28 15.80 5.78
C LEU A 55 -31.65 14.62 4.86
N PRO A 56 -30.67 14.03 4.15
CA PRO A 56 -30.95 12.86 3.33
C PRO A 56 -31.52 11.74 4.20
N ASP A 57 -32.42 10.95 3.62
CA ASP A 57 -32.98 9.81 4.34
C ASP A 57 -31.91 8.73 4.58
N GLY A 58 -32.20 7.76 5.45
CA GLY A 58 -31.24 6.70 5.79
C GLY A 58 -30.74 5.92 4.57
N SER A 59 -31.59 5.72 3.55
CA SER A 59 -31.25 4.98 2.34
C SER A 59 -30.35 5.78 1.39
N GLU A 60 -30.46 7.11 1.42
CA GLU A 60 -29.55 8.00 0.69
C GLU A 60 -28.21 8.11 1.41
N ILE A 61 -28.21 8.20 2.74
CA ILE A 61 -26.98 8.26 3.55
C ILE A 61 -26.10 7.02 3.31
N GLU A 62 -26.69 5.82 3.26
CA GLU A 62 -25.96 4.57 3.02
C GLU A 62 -25.27 4.49 1.65
N LYS A 63 -25.69 5.34 0.69
CA LYS A 63 -25.12 5.36 -0.68
C LYS A 63 -23.96 6.35 -0.82
N LEU A 64 -23.72 7.20 0.17
CA LEU A 64 -22.69 8.23 0.10
C LEU A 64 -21.29 7.65 0.33
N ASP A 65 -20.34 8.02 -0.53
CA ASP A 65 -18.93 7.75 -0.29
C ASP A 65 -18.33 8.80 0.64
N LEU A 66 -18.30 8.47 1.94
CA LEU A 66 -17.68 9.28 2.98
C LEU A 66 -16.27 8.82 3.35
N THR A 67 -15.61 8.02 2.50
CA THR A 67 -14.28 7.45 2.79
C THR A 67 -13.22 8.52 3.08
N MET A 68 -13.35 9.71 2.49
CA MET A 68 -12.45 10.84 2.71
C MET A 68 -12.64 11.53 4.06
N VAL A 69 -13.75 11.26 4.77
CA VAL A 69 -14.12 11.95 5.99
C VAL A 69 -13.45 11.30 7.19
N SER A 70 -12.72 12.09 7.96
CA SER A 70 -12.03 11.66 9.19
C SER A 70 -12.81 11.98 10.46
N ASP A 71 -13.69 12.98 10.41
CA ASP A 71 -14.48 13.43 11.56
C ASP A 71 -15.73 14.20 11.09
N ILE A 72 -16.86 14.03 11.81
CA ILE A 72 -18.11 14.78 11.59
C ILE A 72 -18.61 15.25 12.95
N LYS A 73 -18.80 16.56 13.11
CA LYS A 73 -19.21 17.18 14.38
C LYS A 73 -20.30 18.23 14.18
N ARG A 74 -21.16 18.36 15.20
CA ARG A 74 -22.14 19.45 15.33
C ARG A 74 -21.77 20.28 16.56
N PRO A 75 -21.03 21.40 16.42
CA PRO A 75 -20.64 22.21 17.56
C PRO A 75 -21.85 22.89 18.22
N LYS A 76 -21.67 23.33 19.47
CA LYS A 76 -22.73 23.92 20.30
C LYS A 76 -23.37 25.18 19.70
N GLY A 77 -22.66 25.87 18.81
CA GLY A 77 -23.16 27.04 18.08
C GLY A 77 -24.04 26.72 16.87
N GLY A 78 -24.34 25.42 16.63
CA GLY A 78 -24.98 24.98 15.40
C GLY A 78 -23.98 24.77 14.27
N GLY A 79 -24.48 24.40 13.09
CA GLY A 79 -23.66 24.06 11.92
C GLY A 79 -23.09 22.64 11.96
N LEU A 80 -22.53 22.22 10.82
CA LEU A 80 -21.89 20.92 10.63
C LEU A 80 -20.42 21.15 10.25
N GLU A 81 -19.51 20.56 11.02
CA GLU A 81 -18.07 20.54 10.71
C GLU A 81 -17.68 19.14 10.22
N VAL A 82 -17.05 19.09 9.05
CA VAL A 82 -16.53 17.85 8.45
C VAL A 82 -15.04 18.01 8.24
N LYS A 83 -14.25 17.05 8.73
CA LYS A 83 -12.80 16.99 8.49
C LYS A 83 -12.49 15.91 7.48
N PHE A 84 -11.51 16.17 6.64
CA PHE A 84 -11.01 15.21 5.66
C PHE A 84 -9.67 14.64 6.09
N PHE A 85 -9.33 13.46 5.58
CA PHE A 85 -7.96 12.97 5.63
C PHE A 85 -7.02 13.86 4.81
N ASP A 86 -5.75 13.86 5.20
CA ASP A 86 -4.70 14.63 4.55
C ASP A 86 -4.23 13.94 3.26
N ARG A 87 -4.50 14.58 2.12
CA ARG A 87 -4.13 14.05 0.79
C ARG A 87 -2.63 13.97 0.58
N LEU A 88 -1.86 14.91 1.13
CA LEU A 88 -0.41 14.92 0.96
C LEU A 88 0.21 13.74 1.71
N LYS A 89 -0.26 13.46 2.93
CA LYS A 89 0.17 12.25 3.67
C LYS A 89 -0.16 10.96 2.93
N ALA A 90 -1.32 10.89 2.27
CA ALA A 90 -1.67 9.71 1.47
C ALA A 90 -0.73 9.55 0.26
N LEU A 91 -0.39 10.65 -0.42
CA LEU A 91 0.58 10.66 -1.52
C LEU A 91 1.99 10.26 -1.06
N ASP A 92 2.45 10.77 0.09
CA ASP A 92 3.75 10.41 0.66
C ASP A 92 3.84 8.89 0.90
N ARG A 93 2.79 8.29 1.48
CA ARG A 93 2.72 6.83 1.67
C ARG A 93 2.71 6.06 0.37
N LEU A 94 2.00 6.54 -0.66
CA LEU A 94 2.03 5.91 -1.99
C LEU A 94 3.43 5.94 -2.61
N CYS A 95 4.15 7.05 -2.47
CA CYS A 95 5.55 7.15 -2.91
C CYS A 95 6.46 6.16 -2.17
N GLU A 96 6.33 6.05 -0.84
CA GLU A 96 7.09 5.09 -0.04
C GLU A 96 6.83 3.64 -0.48
N LEU A 97 5.56 3.26 -0.69
CA LEU A 97 5.20 1.91 -1.13
C LEU A 97 5.74 1.60 -2.55
N SER A 98 5.68 2.58 -3.46
CA SER A 98 6.24 2.45 -4.81
C SER A 98 7.76 2.25 -4.79
N ASN A 99 8.46 2.98 -3.93
CA ASN A 99 9.91 2.87 -3.78
C ASN A 99 10.31 1.53 -3.14
N ALA A 100 9.55 1.07 -2.14
CA ALA A 100 9.79 -0.22 -1.50
C ALA A 100 9.62 -1.40 -2.47
N ALA A 101 8.61 -1.34 -3.35
CA ALA A 101 8.43 -2.35 -4.40
C ALA A 101 9.61 -2.38 -5.39
N SER A 102 10.21 -1.22 -5.69
CA SER A 102 11.31 -1.10 -6.66
C SER A 102 12.69 -1.44 -6.09
N ALA A 103 12.87 -1.30 -4.78
CA ALA A 103 14.16 -1.49 -4.11
C ALA A 103 14.56 -2.97 -3.97
N GLY A 104 13.60 -3.88 -3.75
CA GLY A 104 13.88 -5.28 -3.45
C GLY A 104 14.39 -6.12 -4.63
N GLU A 105 14.02 -5.78 -5.87
CA GLU A 105 14.38 -6.61 -7.03
C GLU A 105 15.73 -6.23 -7.65
N ASN A 106 16.09 -4.93 -7.63
CA ASN A 106 17.25 -4.45 -8.38
C ASN A 106 18.55 -4.49 -7.57
N SER A 107 18.55 -4.18 -6.27
CA SER A 107 19.81 -4.15 -5.51
C SER A 107 20.37 -5.55 -5.28
N ASP A 108 19.51 -6.50 -4.96
CA ASP A 108 19.93 -7.84 -4.53
C ASP A 108 20.40 -8.69 -5.71
N PHE A 109 19.72 -8.59 -6.85
CA PHE A 109 20.15 -9.23 -8.09
C PHE A 109 21.48 -8.64 -8.59
N LEU A 110 21.63 -7.31 -8.61
CA LEU A 110 22.88 -6.66 -9.04
C LEU A 110 24.04 -6.99 -8.08
N CYS A 111 23.80 -7.01 -6.76
CA CYS A 111 24.80 -7.44 -5.79
C CYS A 111 25.19 -8.91 -5.97
N ALA A 112 24.23 -9.80 -6.20
CA ALA A 112 24.50 -11.22 -6.44
C ALA A 112 25.28 -11.44 -7.75
N LEU A 113 24.93 -10.69 -8.80
CA LEU A 113 25.63 -10.70 -10.08
C LEU A 113 27.06 -10.17 -9.95
N ASP A 114 27.26 -9.07 -9.23
CA ASP A 114 28.59 -8.50 -8.98
C ASP A 114 29.47 -9.48 -8.19
N ARG A 115 28.93 -10.11 -7.14
CA ARG A 115 29.64 -11.17 -6.39
C ARG A 115 30.00 -12.36 -7.28
N SER A 116 29.07 -12.79 -8.14
CA SER A 116 29.33 -13.88 -9.09
C SER A 116 30.41 -13.53 -10.10
N ALA A 117 30.43 -12.29 -10.58
CA ALA A 117 31.44 -11.80 -11.51
C ALA A 117 32.84 -11.68 -10.87
N ARG A 118 32.93 -11.32 -9.58
CA ARG A 118 34.19 -11.29 -8.81
C ARG A 118 34.72 -12.69 -8.54
N ALA A 119 33.85 -13.61 -8.13
CA ALA A 119 34.22 -15.01 -7.91
C ALA A 119 34.77 -15.68 -9.18
N LEU A 120 34.24 -15.34 -10.37
CA LEU A 120 34.74 -15.83 -11.66
C LEU A 120 36.11 -15.26 -12.06
N ARG A 121 36.47 -14.05 -11.59
CA ARG A 121 37.79 -13.45 -11.84
C ARG A 121 38.88 -14.01 -10.92
N GLY A 122 38.50 -14.72 -9.86
CA GLY A 122 39.44 -15.29 -8.88
C GLY A 122 39.96 -14.26 -7.86
N ASP A 123 39.30 -13.12 -7.73
CA ASP A 123 39.72 -12.04 -6.83
C ASP A 123 39.50 -12.37 -5.33
N ASP A 124 38.81 -13.48 -5.02
CA ASP A 124 38.53 -13.93 -3.64
C ASP A 124 39.60 -14.91 -3.08
N ALA A 125 40.71 -15.15 -3.79
CA ALA A 125 41.76 -16.09 -3.38
C ALA A 125 42.92 -15.46 -2.58
N SER A 126 42.73 -14.27 -2.02
CA SER A 126 43.75 -13.60 -1.20
C SER A 126 43.15 -12.93 0.03
N GLU A 127 42.83 -13.74 1.04
CA GLU A 127 42.91 -13.41 2.47
C GLU A 127 43.08 -14.70 3.29
#